data_AF-A0A529MEN0-F1
#
_entry.id   AF-A0A529MEN0-F1
#
_cell.length_a   1.000
_cell.length_b   1.000
_cell.length_c   1.000
_cell.angle_alpha   90.00
_cell.angle_beta   90.00
_cell.angle_gamma   90.00
#
_symmetry.space_group_name_H-M   'P 1'
#
loop_
_entity.id
_entity.type
_entity.pdbx_description
1 polymer ?
#
loop_
_entity_poly.entity_id
_entity_poly.type
_entity_poly.pdbx_seq_one_letter_code
_entity_poly.pdbx_strand_id
1 'polypeptide(L)' 'MMANPLLDIRIGTMVRANLDDPAAYIKQILPLGFESIQPFFWQTLGGKDLPRLAGQIREA' A
#
# COMPACT_ATOMS: atom_id res chain seq x y z
N MET A 1 -21.88 14.90 -22.09
CA MET A 1 -22.26 14.34 -20.77
C MET A 1 -21.25 14.90 -19.77
N MET A 2 -21.68 15.63 -18.74
CA MET A 2 -20.75 16.16 -17.74
C MET A 2 -20.27 15.02 -16.84
N ALA A 3 -18.98 15.00 -16.50
CA ALA A 3 -18.44 14.07 -15.51
C ALA A 3 -19.16 14.27 -14.17
N ASN A 4 -19.38 13.18 -13.43
CA ASN A 4 -19.93 13.23 -12.08
C ASN A 4 -18.77 13.09 -11.08
N PRO A 5 -18.29 14.18 -10.45
CA PRO A 5 -17.12 14.13 -9.57
C PRO A 5 -17.28 13.21 -8.37
N LEU A 6 -18.53 12.88 -7.98
CA LEU A 6 -18.80 11.94 -6.88
C LEU A 6 -18.38 10.51 -7.24
N LEU A 7 -18.30 10.16 -8.52
CA LEU A 7 -17.82 8.86 -8.99
C LEU A 7 -16.29 8.80 -9.14
N ASP A 8 -15.59 9.92 -8.95
CA ASP A 8 -14.13 10.01 -9.06
C ASP A 8 -13.42 9.82 -7.71
N ILE A 9 -14.17 9.68 -6.61
CA ILE A 9 -13.61 9.45 -5.27
C ILE A 9 -13.15 8.00 -5.17
N ARG A 10 -11.86 7.82 -4.85
CA ARG A 10 -11.24 6.51 -4.65
C ARG A 10 -10.84 6.29 -3.21
N ILE A 11 -10.99 5.08 -2.69
CA ILE A 11 -10.65 4.74 -1.30
C ILE A 11 -9.28 4.05 -1.23
N GLY A 12 -8.31 4.71 -0.60
CA GLY A 12 -6.96 4.20 -0.38
C GLY A 12 -6.64 3.95 1.09
N THR A 13 -5.55 3.24 1.34
CA THR A 13 -5.01 3.03 2.70
C THR A 13 -3.49 3.15 2.76
N MET A 14 -2.96 3.47 3.94
CA MET A 14 -1.52 3.58 4.20
C MET A 14 -1.02 2.36 4.97
N VAL A 15 0.11 1.81 4.54
CA VAL A 15 0.75 0.65 5.18
C VAL A 15 2.13 1.02 5.67
N ARG A 16 2.44 0.70 6.92
CA ARG A 16 3.76 0.93 7.49
C ARG A 16 4.76 -0.09 6.93
N ALA A 17 5.67 0.38 6.08
CA ALA A 17 6.61 -0.42 5.31
C ALA A 17 7.87 -0.85 6.08
N ASN A 18 8.13 -0.24 7.25
CA ASN A 18 9.17 -0.67 8.17
C ASN A 18 8.68 -1.64 9.27
N LEU A 19 7.48 -2.24 9.12
CA LEU A 19 7.07 -3.41 9.92
C LEU A 19 7.90 -4.65 9.54
N ASP A 20 7.81 -5.71 10.34
CA ASP A 20 8.54 -6.96 10.08
C ASP A 20 8.24 -7.54 8.70
N ASP A 21 6.96 -7.69 8.34
CA ASP A 21 6.51 -8.18 7.03
C ASP A 21 5.33 -7.35 6.47
N PRO A 22 5.62 -6.18 5.85
CA PRO A 22 4.59 -5.33 5.27
C PRO A 22 3.91 -5.96 4.04
N ALA A 23 4.58 -6.84 3.28
CA ALA A 23 4.03 -7.46 2.09
C ALA A 23 2.97 -8.52 2.46
N ALA A 24 3.22 -9.31 3.51
CA ALA A 24 2.21 -10.23 4.05
C ALA A 24 0.96 -9.48 4.53
N TYR A 25 1.15 -8.33 5.21
CA TYR A 25 0.01 -7.51 5.63
C TYR A 25 -0.77 -6.93 4.45
N ILE A 26 -0.09 -6.44 3.42
CA ILE A 26 -0.75 -5.97 2.19
C ILE A 26 -1.61 -7.07 1.57
N LYS A 27 -1.07 -8.29 1.46
CA LYS A 27 -1.80 -9.45 0.92
C LYS A 27 -3.06 -9.78 1.72
N GLN A 28 -3.06 -9.57 3.04
CA GLN A 28 -4.24 -9.76 3.89
C GLN A 28 -5.33 -8.72 3.64
N ILE A 29 -4.96 -7.47 3.34
CA ILE A 29 -5.92 -6.36 3.18
C ILE A 29 -6.37 -6.14 1.73
N LEU A 30 -5.67 -6.67 0.73
CA LEU A 30 -6.06 -6.55 -0.69
C LEU A 30 -7.50 -7.02 -0.96
N PRO A 31 -8.00 -8.13 -0.40
CA PRO A 31 -9.39 -8.55 -0.58
C PRO A 31 -10.45 -7.58 -0.01
N LEU A 32 -10.06 -6.57 0.78
CA LEU A 32 -10.98 -5.58 1.34
C LEU A 32 -11.40 -4.50 0.33
N GLY A 33 -10.78 -4.45 -0.86
CA GLY A 33 -11.23 -3.60 -1.96
C GLY A 33 -10.65 -2.18 -1.97
N PHE A 34 -9.52 -1.93 -1.29
CA PHE A 34 -8.81 -0.66 -1.42
C PHE A 34 -8.28 -0.46 -2.85
N GLU A 35 -8.46 0.75 -3.37
CA GLU A 35 -8.09 1.13 -4.73
C GLU A 35 -6.65 1.65 -4.86
N SER A 36 -6.04 1.97 -3.72
CA SER A 36 -4.64 2.34 -3.62
C SER A 36 -4.06 1.92 -2.27
N ILE A 37 -2.79 1.53 -2.29
CA ILE A 37 -2.00 1.25 -1.09
C ILE A 37 -0.78 2.15 -1.15
N GLN A 38 -0.57 2.93 -0.09
CA GLN A 38 0.60 3.80 0.06
C GLN A 38 1.52 3.27 1.17
N PRO A 39 2.64 2.62 0.82
CA PRO A 39 3.66 2.26 1.79
C PRO A 39 4.32 3.52 2.37
N PHE A 40 4.51 3.57 3.69
CA PHE A 40 5.24 4.67 4.35
C PHE A 40 6.24 4.14 5.37
N PHE A 41 7.32 4.90 5.61
CA PHE A 41 8.35 4.56 6.59
C PHE A 41 8.27 5.54 7.75
N TRP A 42 7.93 5.06 8.95
CA TRP A 42 7.86 5.91 10.13
C TRP A 42 9.27 6.12 10.72
N GLN A 43 9.75 7.37 10.68
CA GLN A 43 11.05 7.85 11.18
C GLN A 43 12.31 7.27 10.51
N THR A 44 12.36 5.96 10.25
CA THR A 44 13.52 5.29 9.64
C THR A 44 13.07 4.22 8.66
N LEU A 45 13.98 3.80 7.78
CA LEU A 45 13.73 2.67 6.88
C LEU A 45 13.73 1.30 7.59
N GLY A 46 14.18 1.23 8.85
CA GLY A 46 14.20 -0.03 9.61
C GLY A 46 15.12 -1.12 9.03
N GLY A 47 16.20 -0.74 8.34
CA GLY A 47 17.13 -1.69 7.73
C GLY A 47 16.55 -2.47 6.53
N LYS A 48 15.43 -2.03 5.97
CA LYS A 48 14.80 -2.68 4.82
C LYS A 48 15.64 -2.52 3.55
N ASP A 49 15.77 -3.61 2.81
CA ASP A 49 16.21 -3.62 1.42
C ASP A 49 15.05 -3.12 0.54
N LEU A 50 15.15 -1.88 0.05
CA LEU A 50 14.07 -1.22 -0.68
C LEU A 50 13.74 -1.89 -2.02
N PRO A 51 14.71 -2.25 -2.89
CA PRO A 51 14.42 -3.02 -4.10
C PRO A 51 13.69 -4.33 -3.83
N ARG A 52 14.15 -5.10 -2.84
CA ARG A 52 13.49 -6.37 -2.45
C ARG A 52 12.07 -6.12 -1.96
N LEU A 53 11.90 -5.16 -1.06
CA LEU A 53 10.60 -4.80 -0.50
C LEU A 53 9.63 -4.35 -1.59
N ALA A 54 10.08 -3.52 -2.54
CA ALA A 54 9.26 -3.08 -3.66
C ALA A 54 8.77 -4.26 -4.53
N GLY A 55 9.63 -5.26 -4.76
CA GLY A 55 9.27 -6.50 -5.43
C GLY A 55 8.18 -7.28 -4.66
N GLN A 56 8.39 -7.46 -3.36
CA GLN A 56 7.45 -8.18 -2.49
C GLN A 56 6.07 -7.49 -2.41
N ILE A 57 6.04 -6.15 -2.35
CA ILE A 57 4.79 -5.38 -2.34
C ILE A 57 4.05 -5.48 -3.68
N ARG A 58 4.78 -5.51 -4.80
CA ARG A 58 4.19 -5.65 -6.14
C ARG A 58 3.59 -7.04 -6.37
N GLU A 59 4.16 -8.07 -5.73
CA GLU A 59 3.72 -9.46 -5.84
C GLU A 59 2.60 -9.85 -4.87
N ALA A 60 2.36 -9.03 -3.84
CA ALA A 60 1.29 -9.21 -2.86
C ALA A 60 -0.09 -9.12 -3.50
#